data_AF-A0A4P2PUN3-F1
#
_entry.id   AF-A0A4P2PUN3-F1
#
_cell.length_a   1.000
_cell.length_b   1.000
_cell.length_c   1.000
_cell.angle_alpha   90.00
_cell.angle_beta   90.00
_cell.angle_gamma   90.00
#
_symmetry.space_group_name_H-M   'P 1'
#
loop_
_entity.id
_entity.type
_entity.pdbx_description
1 polymer ?
#
loop_
_entity_poly.entity_id
_entity_poly.type
_entity_poly.pdbx_seq_one_letter_code
_entity_poly.pdbx_strand_id
1 'polypeptide(L)'
;MSAGLTGDMTLPELEPPTDDNRTIQVPIDSKLIIIDAKSQATLLRIAVTGNLPAGKYQAKTEYWSLRDELPGSWFEMSLFSSGFKNAPGSGGYEDEIDEFIGDGPVLAAPQEAPPSAWVQGVYKPKAPKRVLLWAEDPDAQQGLVTRYSPRIGLLLERDDVGALVRIVWYKTYRPDNGLVFGRIPSQMSFQVALDGRQAPTTDPVHIDPDATWYFHKSP
;
A
#
# COMPACT_ATOMS: atom_id res chain seq x y z
N MET A 1 -31.27 15.72 -29.86
CA MET A 1 -30.29 14.70 -29.47
C MET A 1 -28.97 15.39 -29.17
N SER A 2 -28.57 15.43 -27.90
CA SER A 2 -27.19 15.20 -27.42
C SER A 2 -27.16 15.61 -25.95
N ALA A 3 -27.17 14.63 -25.06
CA ALA A 3 -26.84 14.81 -23.66
C ALA A 3 -25.31 14.63 -23.54
N GLY A 4 -24.60 15.71 -23.25
CA GLY A 4 -23.19 15.66 -22.88
C GLY A 4 -23.09 15.47 -21.37
N LEU A 5 -22.90 14.23 -20.93
CA LEU A 5 -22.49 13.91 -19.56
C LEU A 5 -20.99 14.24 -19.43
N THR A 6 -20.68 15.45 -18.99
CA THR A 6 -19.40 15.73 -18.34
C THR A 6 -19.52 15.24 -16.91
N GLY A 7 -19.20 13.96 -16.70
CA GLY A 7 -19.00 13.39 -15.37
C GLY A 7 -17.72 14.00 -14.80
N ASP A 8 -17.87 15.12 -14.11
CA ASP A 8 -16.84 15.71 -13.27
C ASP A 8 -16.56 14.69 -12.16
N MET A 9 -15.50 13.89 -12.32
CA MET A 9 -14.99 13.03 -11.26
C MET A 9 -14.29 13.92 -10.26
N THR A 10 -15.07 14.57 -9.40
CA THR A 10 -14.57 15.13 -8.15
C THR A 10 -13.84 14.02 -7.41
N LEU A 11 -12.58 14.27 -7.06
CA LEU A 11 -11.85 13.44 -6.11
C LEU A 11 -12.79 13.18 -4.92
N PRO A 12 -12.85 11.93 -4.37
CA PRO A 12 -13.54 11.75 -3.10
C PRO A 12 -12.93 12.77 -2.15
N GLU A 13 -13.79 13.59 -1.53
CA GLU A 13 -13.38 14.60 -0.56
C GLU A 13 -12.68 13.84 0.58
N LEU A 14 -11.36 13.75 0.47
CA LEU A 14 -10.52 13.14 1.46
C LEU A 14 -10.62 14.07 2.67
N GLU A 15 -11.33 13.61 3.70
CA GLU A 15 -11.28 14.31 4.98
C GLU A 15 -9.81 14.48 5.38
N PRO A 16 -9.42 15.65 5.93
CA PRO A 16 -8.04 15.91 6.27
C PRO A 16 -7.54 14.79 7.18
N PRO A 17 -6.29 14.31 6.97
CA PRO A 17 -5.75 13.22 7.75
C PRO A 17 -5.89 13.56 9.23
N THR A 18 -6.61 12.74 9.97
CA THR A 18 -6.61 12.83 11.42
C THR A 18 -5.21 12.43 11.86
N ASP A 19 -4.41 13.42 12.26
CA ASP A 19 -3.08 13.24 12.85
C ASP A 19 -3.26 12.56 14.21
N ASP A 20 -3.59 11.28 14.20
CA ASP A 20 -3.48 10.43 15.36
C ASP A 20 -2.24 9.55 15.20
N ASN A 21 -1.09 10.17 15.46
CA ASN A 21 0.23 9.52 15.59
C ASN A 21 0.29 8.40 16.68
N ARG A 22 -0.87 7.96 17.22
CA ARG A 22 -1.05 6.95 18.25
C ARG A 22 -1.78 5.70 17.78
N THR A 23 -2.29 5.63 16.55
CA THR A 23 -2.96 4.42 16.06
C THR A 23 -1.90 3.35 15.71
N ILE A 24 -1.76 2.37 16.59
CA ILE A 24 -0.97 1.15 16.37
C ILE A 24 -1.60 0.39 15.19
N GLN A 25 -0.81 -0.06 14.22
CA GLN A 25 -1.31 -0.50 12.90
C GLN A 25 -2.34 -1.64 12.92
N VAL A 26 -2.54 -2.36 14.02
CA VAL A 26 -3.53 -3.44 14.04
C VAL A 26 -4.27 -3.51 15.38
N PRO A 27 -5.61 -3.63 15.35
CA PRO A 27 -6.48 -3.49 14.17
C PRO A 27 -6.73 -2.01 13.84
N ILE A 28 -6.54 -1.61 12.58
CA ILE A 28 -7.05 -0.31 12.10
C ILE A 28 -8.05 -0.55 11.00
N ASP A 29 -9.20 0.09 11.13
CA ASP A 29 -10.17 0.25 10.06
C ASP A 29 -9.84 1.55 9.32
N SER A 30 -9.26 1.44 8.12
CA SER A 30 -8.85 2.60 7.32
C SER A 30 -9.03 2.42 5.82
N LYS A 31 -9.13 3.56 5.15
CA LYS A 31 -9.08 3.74 3.70
C LYS A 31 -7.72 4.35 3.36
N LEU A 32 -6.94 3.63 2.55
CA LEU A 32 -5.71 4.17 1.98
C LEU A 32 -5.91 4.47 0.50
N ILE A 33 -5.44 5.63 0.06
CA ILE A 33 -5.39 5.99 -1.35
C ILE A 33 -3.96 6.25 -1.75
N ILE A 34 -3.53 5.64 -2.84
CA ILE A 34 -2.25 5.94 -3.48
C ILE A 34 -2.55 6.70 -4.76
N ILE A 35 -2.05 7.93 -4.84
CA ILE A 35 -2.21 8.80 -6.02
C ILE A 35 -0.89 9.02 -6.74
N ASP A 36 -0.94 9.29 -8.03
CA ASP A 36 0.18 9.89 -8.76
C ASP A 36 0.34 11.35 -8.32
N ALA A 37 1.49 11.72 -7.77
CA ALA A 37 1.70 13.05 -7.19
C ALA A 37 1.56 14.18 -8.22
N LYS A 38 1.78 13.91 -9.51
CA LYS A 38 1.75 14.93 -10.57
C LYS A 38 0.36 15.14 -11.16
N SER A 39 -0.28 14.05 -11.58
CA SER A 39 -1.61 14.06 -12.21
C SER A 39 -2.75 14.03 -11.21
N GLN A 40 -2.46 13.71 -9.94
CA GLN A 40 -3.45 13.48 -8.88
C GLN A 40 -4.42 12.32 -9.21
N ALA A 41 -4.09 11.49 -10.20
CA ALA A 41 -4.87 10.31 -10.54
C ALA A 41 -4.79 9.28 -9.40
N THR A 42 -5.94 8.69 -9.04
CA THR A 42 -5.99 7.63 -8.04
C THR A 42 -5.50 6.33 -8.66
N LEU A 43 -4.34 5.86 -8.26
CA LEU A 43 -3.74 4.65 -8.79
C LEU A 43 -4.27 3.40 -8.08
N LEU A 44 -4.23 3.41 -6.75
CA LEU A 44 -4.69 2.30 -5.91
C LEU A 44 -5.59 2.80 -4.79
N ARG A 45 -6.58 1.98 -4.44
CA ARG A 45 -7.36 2.10 -3.21
C ARG A 45 -7.20 0.85 -2.38
N ILE A 46 -7.05 1.01 -1.08
CA ILE A 46 -6.85 -0.08 -0.14
C ILE A 46 -7.85 0.08 0.99
N ALA A 47 -8.80 -0.84 1.11
CA ALA A 47 -9.61 -0.95 2.31
C ALA A 47 -8.91 -1.87 3.31
N VAL A 48 -8.74 -1.40 4.53
CA VAL A 48 -8.03 -2.08 5.60
C VAL A 48 -9.05 -2.40 6.69
N THR A 49 -9.35 -3.68 6.91
CA THR A 49 -10.35 -4.13 7.89
C THR A 49 -9.71 -4.47 9.23
N GLY A 50 -10.31 -4.03 10.33
CA GLY A 50 -9.84 -4.29 11.68
C GLY A 50 -10.23 -5.68 12.20
N ASN A 51 -10.46 -5.78 13.51
CA ASN A 51 -10.81 -7.05 14.17
C ASN A 51 -12.27 -7.49 13.91
N LEU A 52 -13.15 -6.56 13.53
CA LEU A 52 -14.58 -6.79 13.36
C LEU A 52 -14.99 -6.48 11.92
N PRO A 53 -14.67 -7.36 10.96
CA PRO A 53 -15.04 -7.12 9.57
C PRO A 53 -16.57 -7.21 9.40
N ALA A 54 -17.11 -6.56 8.38
CA ALA A 54 -18.51 -6.73 8.01
C ALA A 54 -18.70 -7.74 6.87
N GLY A 55 -19.81 -8.49 6.94
CA GLY A 55 -20.32 -9.33 5.87
C GLY A 55 -19.29 -10.28 5.28
N LYS A 56 -18.97 -10.10 3.99
CA LYS A 56 -18.05 -10.96 3.23
C LYS A 56 -16.57 -10.72 3.51
N TYR A 57 -16.21 -9.67 4.24
CA TYR A 57 -14.82 -9.31 4.48
C TYR A 57 -14.20 -10.11 5.64
N GLN A 58 -12.92 -10.40 5.52
CA GLN A 58 -12.07 -11.00 6.55
C GLN A 58 -11.46 -9.93 7.46
N ALA A 59 -11.22 -10.30 8.72
CA ALA A 59 -10.55 -9.44 9.70
C ALA A 59 -9.08 -9.22 9.32
N LYS A 60 -8.50 -8.10 9.74
CA LYS A 60 -7.06 -7.79 9.59
C LYS A 60 -6.54 -8.00 8.17
N THR A 61 -7.34 -7.61 7.19
CA THR A 61 -7.04 -7.83 5.77
C THR A 61 -7.02 -6.49 5.04
N GLU A 62 -6.11 -6.37 4.08
CA GLU A 62 -6.01 -5.28 3.12
C GLU A 62 -6.64 -5.73 1.80
N TYR A 63 -7.58 -4.96 1.27
CA TYR A 63 -8.26 -5.18 0.01
C TYR A 63 -7.79 -4.14 -1.01
N TRP A 64 -6.92 -4.58 -1.91
CA TRP A 64 -6.24 -3.75 -2.87
C TRP A 64 -6.99 -3.73 -4.20
N SER A 65 -7.38 -2.53 -4.62
CA SER A 65 -8.06 -2.29 -5.88
C SER A 65 -7.23 -1.33 -6.74
N LEU A 66 -6.85 -1.79 -7.93
CA LEU A 66 -6.19 -0.97 -8.94
C LEU A 66 -7.26 -0.22 -9.74
N ARG A 67 -7.20 1.10 -9.73
CA ARG A 67 -8.20 1.96 -10.40
C ARG A 67 -7.74 2.39 -11.78
N ASP A 68 -6.48 2.78 -11.89
CA ASP A 68 -5.87 3.24 -13.13
C ASP A 68 -4.58 2.46 -13.43
N GLU A 69 -4.14 2.48 -14.69
CA GLU A 69 -2.84 1.91 -15.05
C GLU A 69 -1.72 2.64 -14.31
N LEU A 70 -0.87 1.90 -13.59
CA LEU A 70 0.35 2.50 -13.01
C LEU A 70 1.21 3.06 -14.14
N PRO A 71 1.70 4.32 -14.01
CA PRO A 71 2.60 4.92 -14.98
C PRO A 71 3.77 3.99 -15.31
N GLY A 72 4.05 3.81 -16.60
CA GLY A 72 5.19 3.01 -17.07
C GLY A 72 6.55 3.72 -16.95
N SER A 73 6.55 4.99 -16.51
CA SER A 73 7.71 5.87 -16.36
C SER A 73 7.81 6.37 -14.93
N TRP A 74 8.94 6.98 -14.57
CA TRP A 74 9.17 7.79 -13.37
C TRP A 74 7.91 8.47 -12.83
N PHE A 75 7.53 8.12 -11.61
CA PHE A 75 6.43 8.72 -10.90
C PHE A 75 6.70 8.70 -9.40
N GLU A 76 6.20 9.72 -8.71
CA GLU A 76 6.12 9.75 -7.26
C GLU A 76 4.67 9.43 -6.90
N MET A 77 4.49 8.56 -5.91
CA MET A 77 3.17 8.30 -5.39
C MET A 77 3.06 8.82 -3.97
N SER A 78 1.89 9.34 -3.62
CA SER A 78 1.59 9.68 -2.23
C SER A 78 0.50 8.75 -1.72
N LEU A 79 0.76 8.12 -0.57
CA LEU A 79 -0.21 7.37 0.21
C LEU A 79 -0.87 8.31 1.21
N PHE A 80 -2.20 8.33 1.22
CA PHE A 80 -3.04 9.04 2.18
C PHE A 80 -3.90 8.05 2.94
N SER A 81 -4.05 8.28 4.25
CA SER A 81 -4.90 7.48 5.13
C SER A 81 -6.09 8.28 5.63
N SER A 82 -7.26 7.66 5.69
CA SER A 82 -8.48 8.19 6.29
C SER A 82 -9.27 7.07 6.98
N GLY A 83 -10.13 7.42 7.94
CA GLY A 83 -11.02 6.46 8.59
C GLY A 83 -12.23 6.09 7.71
N PHE A 84 -12.91 4.99 8.07
CA PHE A 84 -14.27 4.75 7.58
C PHE A 84 -15.27 5.65 8.31
N LYS A 85 -16.32 6.07 7.61
CA LYS A 85 -17.42 6.85 8.16
C LYS A 85 -18.30 6.00 9.06
N ASN A 86 -18.59 4.77 8.65
CA ASN A 86 -19.37 3.81 9.41
C ASN A 86 -18.45 2.98 10.32
N ALA A 87 -18.93 2.68 11.52
CA ALA A 87 -18.15 1.91 12.49
C ALA A 87 -18.19 0.40 12.15
N PRO A 88 -17.14 -0.37 12.48
CA PRO A 88 -17.15 -1.82 12.37
C PRO A 88 -18.38 -2.46 13.05
N GLY A 89 -19.11 -3.29 12.30
CA GLY A 89 -20.33 -3.96 12.76
C GLY A 89 -21.62 -3.11 12.70
N SER A 90 -21.57 -1.85 12.27
CA SER A 90 -22.78 -1.07 11.99
C SER A 90 -23.37 -1.40 10.62
N GLY A 91 -24.67 -1.14 10.44
CA GLY A 91 -25.26 -1.11 9.09
C GLY A 91 -24.54 -0.09 8.21
N GLY A 92 -24.31 -0.41 6.94
CA GLY A 92 -23.64 0.44 5.96
C GLY A 92 -22.10 0.36 5.94
N TYR A 93 -21.46 -0.32 6.89
CA TYR A 93 -19.99 -0.49 6.88
C TYR A 93 -19.51 -1.36 5.70
N GLU A 94 -20.22 -2.44 5.39
CA GLU A 94 -19.92 -3.28 4.22
C GLU A 94 -20.10 -2.51 2.90
N ASP A 95 -21.22 -1.79 2.77
CA ASP A 95 -21.53 -0.98 1.59
C ASP A 95 -20.47 0.10 1.35
N GLU A 96 -19.94 0.69 2.42
CA GLU A 96 -18.87 1.68 2.35
C GLU A 96 -17.54 1.07 1.87
N ILE A 97 -17.22 -0.16 2.29
CA ILE A 97 -16.03 -0.86 1.79
C ILE A 97 -16.22 -1.16 0.29
N ASP A 98 -17.38 -1.72 -0.08
CA ASP A 98 -17.75 -2.02 -1.47
C ASP A 98 -17.65 -0.79 -2.37
N GLU A 99 -18.22 0.35 -1.95
CA GLU A 99 -18.16 1.60 -2.69
C GLU A 99 -16.71 2.10 -2.83
N PHE A 100 -15.91 1.98 -1.77
CA PHE A 100 -14.55 2.48 -1.77
C PHE A 100 -13.62 1.68 -2.70
N ILE A 101 -13.61 0.34 -2.59
CA ILE A 101 -12.78 -0.53 -3.42
C ILE A 101 -13.37 -0.78 -4.81
N GLY A 102 -14.69 -0.62 -4.95
CA GLY A 102 -15.46 -0.75 -6.19
C GLY A 102 -15.53 -2.18 -6.72
N ASP A 103 -16.25 -2.36 -7.83
CA ASP A 103 -16.55 -3.67 -8.44
C ASP A 103 -15.38 -4.29 -9.26
N GLY A 104 -14.16 -3.79 -9.10
CA GLY A 104 -12.99 -4.27 -9.83
C GLY A 104 -12.37 -5.54 -9.24
N PRO A 105 -11.36 -6.15 -9.90
CA PRO A 105 -10.57 -7.22 -9.30
C PRO A 105 -9.87 -6.70 -8.03
N VAL A 106 -10.15 -7.35 -6.90
CA VAL A 106 -9.56 -7.00 -5.60
C VAL A 106 -8.60 -8.09 -5.17
N LEU A 107 -7.37 -7.70 -4.85
CA LEU A 107 -6.40 -8.58 -4.20
C LEU A 107 -6.51 -8.42 -2.68
N ALA A 108 -6.75 -9.53 -1.98
CA ALA A 108 -6.74 -9.55 -0.52
C ALA A 108 -5.36 -9.97 0.00
N ALA A 109 -4.83 -9.24 0.99
CA ALA A 109 -3.57 -9.55 1.67
C ALA A 109 -3.71 -9.38 3.19
N PRO A 110 -3.11 -10.23 4.03
CA PRO A 110 -3.16 -10.05 5.47
C PRO A 110 -2.35 -8.81 5.90
N GLN A 111 -2.86 -8.04 6.87
CA GLN A 111 -2.17 -6.88 7.46
C GLN A 111 -1.03 -7.29 8.39
N GLU A 112 -1.16 -8.45 9.01
CA GLU A 112 -0.17 -9.01 9.93
C GLU A 112 0.39 -10.30 9.36
N ALA A 113 1.70 -10.47 9.51
CA ALA A 113 2.38 -11.70 9.17
C ALA A 113 3.24 -12.12 10.36
N PRO A 114 3.33 -13.40 10.74
CA PRO A 114 4.25 -13.77 11.79
C PRO A 114 5.69 -13.36 11.41
N PRO A 115 6.58 -13.04 12.36
CA PRO A 115 7.97 -12.68 12.04
C PRO A 115 8.69 -13.72 11.16
N SER A 116 8.26 -14.98 11.21
CA SER A 116 8.76 -16.07 10.35
C SER A 116 8.34 -15.97 8.87
N ALA A 117 7.31 -15.19 8.55
CA ALA A 117 6.88 -14.92 7.17
C ALA A 117 7.74 -13.83 6.49
N TRP A 118 8.59 -13.13 7.25
CA TRP A 118 9.55 -12.17 6.73
C TRP A 118 10.85 -12.89 6.39
N VAL A 119 11.10 -13.04 5.09
CA VAL A 119 12.24 -13.78 4.54
C VAL A 119 13.35 -12.81 4.20
N GLN A 120 14.55 -13.07 4.69
CA GLN A 120 15.73 -12.30 4.31
C GLN A 120 16.09 -12.54 2.84
N GLY A 121 16.29 -11.47 2.09
CA GLY A 121 16.73 -11.50 0.69
C GLY A 121 15.82 -10.73 -0.25
N VAL A 122 15.83 -11.15 -1.52
CA VAL A 122 15.10 -10.50 -2.61
C VAL A 122 14.04 -11.46 -3.15
N TYR A 123 12.79 -11.03 -3.17
CA TYR A 123 11.72 -11.77 -3.83
C TYR A 123 11.95 -11.77 -5.34
N LYS A 124 11.71 -12.91 -5.99
CA LYS A 124 11.81 -13.04 -7.45
C LYS A 124 10.43 -12.79 -8.08
N PRO A 125 10.22 -11.65 -8.76
CA PRO A 125 8.95 -11.37 -9.44
C PRO A 125 8.64 -12.42 -10.49
N LYS A 126 7.37 -12.81 -10.58
CA LYS A 126 6.84 -13.81 -11.52
C LYS A 126 5.98 -13.17 -12.61
N ALA A 127 5.37 -12.02 -12.34
CA ALA A 127 4.45 -11.37 -13.25
C ALA A 127 5.21 -10.56 -14.33
N PRO A 128 4.62 -10.43 -15.53
CA PRO A 128 5.26 -9.74 -16.67
C PRO A 128 5.40 -8.23 -16.42
N LYS A 129 4.40 -7.60 -15.79
CA LYS A 129 4.43 -6.19 -15.44
C LYS A 129 4.71 -6.05 -13.94
N ARG A 130 5.69 -5.23 -13.58
CA ARG A 130 6.13 -5.09 -12.19
C ARG A 130 6.79 -3.75 -11.95
N VAL A 131 6.61 -3.23 -10.74
CA VAL A 131 7.27 -2.01 -10.28
C VAL A 131 7.58 -2.14 -8.79
N LEU A 132 8.83 -1.88 -8.42
CA LEU A 132 9.22 -1.71 -7.03
C LEU A 132 9.23 -0.22 -6.73
N LEU A 133 8.60 0.11 -5.62
CA LEU A 133 8.50 1.45 -5.08
C LEU A 133 9.13 1.44 -3.69
N TRP A 134 9.60 2.59 -3.22
CA TRP A 134 10.20 2.69 -1.89
C TRP A 134 9.92 4.03 -1.23
N ALA A 135 9.94 4.03 0.09
CA ALA A 135 9.78 5.20 0.94
C ALA A 135 10.66 5.10 2.19
N GLU A 136 10.76 6.19 2.94
CA GLU A 136 11.28 6.12 4.30
C GLU A 136 10.28 5.34 5.17
N ASP A 137 10.76 4.40 5.98
CA ASP A 137 9.88 3.62 6.85
C ASP A 137 9.38 4.50 8.01
N PRO A 138 8.06 4.72 8.18
CA PRO A 138 7.53 5.55 9.26
C PRO A 138 7.73 4.94 10.66
N ASP A 139 8.04 3.64 10.73
CA ASP A 139 8.35 2.95 11.98
C ASP A 139 9.80 3.08 12.40
N ALA A 140 10.61 3.82 11.64
CA ALA A 140 11.98 4.11 11.99
C ALA A 140 12.03 4.63 13.43
N GLN A 141 12.44 3.76 14.36
CA GLN A 141 12.41 4.09 15.77
C GLN A 141 13.32 5.31 16.00
N GLN A 142 12.75 6.41 16.51
CA GLN A 142 13.51 7.52 17.07
C GLN A 142 14.32 6.99 18.29
N GLY A 143 15.46 6.36 18.03
CA GLY A 143 16.27 5.72 19.08
C GLY A 143 17.17 4.60 18.60
N LEU A 144 16.86 3.95 17.47
CA LEU A 144 17.81 3.05 16.80
C LEU A 144 18.73 3.89 15.92
N VAL A 145 19.80 4.42 16.53
CA VAL A 145 20.93 5.01 15.82
C VAL A 145 21.67 3.88 15.09
N THR A 146 21.11 3.45 13.97
CA THR A 146 21.88 2.73 12.95
C THR A 146 22.35 3.76 11.93
N ARG A 147 23.46 3.49 11.22
CA ARG A 147 23.99 4.39 10.19
C ARG A 147 23.06 4.56 8.97
N TYR A 148 21.88 3.96 8.99
CA TYR A 148 20.99 3.82 7.84
C TYR A 148 19.58 4.29 8.24
N SER A 149 18.96 5.12 7.41
CA SER A 149 17.54 5.46 7.56
C SER A 149 16.70 4.26 7.13
N PRO A 150 15.91 3.63 8.01
CA PRO A 150 15.09 2.47 7.64
C PRO A 150 14.21 2.77 6.42
N ARG A 151 14.18 1.83 5.48
CA ARG A 151 13.41 1.95 4.23
C ARG A 151 12.36 0.86 4.16
N ILE A 152 11.22 1.21 3.57
CA ILE A 152 10.16 0.28 3.22
C ILE A 152 10.02 0.26 1.69
N GLY A 153 9.79 -0.92 1.13
CA GLY A 153 9.54 -1.11 -0.29
C GLY A 153 8.21 -1.79 -0.56
N LEU A 154 7.59 -1.45 -1.68
CA LEU A 154 6.33 -2.02 -2.16
C LEU A 154 6.53 -2.49 -3.60
N LEU A 155 6.59 -3.81 -3.81
CA LEU A 155 6.58 -4.40 -5.14
C LEU A 155 5.15 -4.74 -5.54
N LEU A 156 4.73 -4.18 -6.67
CA LEU A 156 3.44 -4.44 -7.29
C LEU A 156 3.66 -5.28 -8.54
N GLU A 157 2.93 -6.37 -8.65
CA GLU A 157 2.97 -7.29 -9.78
C GLU A 157 1.63 -7.36 -10.48
N ARG A 158 1.64 -7.21 -11.80
CA ARG A 158 0.47 -7.18 -12.66
C ARG A 158 0.62 -8.20 -13.80
N ASP A 159 -0.49 -8.80 -14.18
CA ASP A 159 -0.53 -9.69 -15.35
C ASP A 159 -0.44 -8.93 -16.68
N ASP A 160 -0.55 -9.66 -17.79
CA ASP A 160 -0.46 -9.10 -19.14
C ASP A 160 -1.60 -8.10 -19.45
N VAL A 161 -2.79 -8.30 -18.85
CA VAL A 161 -3.93 -7.38 -18.99
C VAL A 161 -3.88 -6.21 -18.01
N GLY A 162 -2.88 -6.17 -17.13
CA GLY A 162 -2.64 -5.07 -16.20
C GLY A 162 -3.33 -5.22 -14.84
N ALA A 163 -4.01 -6.34 -14.57
CA ALA A 163 -4.65 -6.59 -13.30
C ALA A 163 -3.60 -6.87 -12.21
N LEU A 164 -3.83 -6.35 -11.00
CA LEU A 164 -2.94 -6.58 -9.85
C LEU A 164 -3.07 -8.04 -9.38
N VAL A 165 -1.96 -8.78 -9.43
CA VAL A 165 -1.94 -10.22 -9.09
C VAL A 165 -1.11 -10.53 -7.85
N ARG A 166 -0.21 -9.65 -7.45
CA ARG A 166 0.59 -9.82 -6.23
C ARG A 166 1.14 -8.50 -5.71
N ILE A 167 1.30 -8.47 -4.39
CA ILE A 167 1.93 -7.40 -3.65
C ILE A 167 2.96 -8.02 -2.72
N VAL A 168 4.14 -7.41 -2.66
CA VAL A 168 5.22 -7.82 -1.76
C VAL A 168 5.77 -6.60 -1.06
N TRP A 169 5.66 -6.59 0.27
CA TRP A 169 6.31 -5.60 1.11
C TRP A 169 7.76 -5.98 1.38
N TYR A 170 8.62 -4.97 1.43
CA TYR A 170 10.03 -5.05 1.77
C TYR A 170 10.35 -4.14 2.95
N LYS A 171 11.27 -4.54 3.82
CA LYS A 171 11.86 -3.71 4.87
C LYS A 171 13.36 -3.95 5.01
N THR A 172 14.10 -2.92 5.42
CA THR A 172 15.55 -3.04 5.72
C THR A 172 15.84 -3.65 7.10
N TYR A 173 14.81 -4.09 7.80
CA TYR A 173 14.89 -4.83 9.06
C TYR A 173 13.73 -5.83 9.14
N ARG A 174 13.90 -6.88 9.93
CA ARG A 174 12.83 -7.86 10.17
C ARG A 174 11.89 -7.32 11.26
N PRO A 175 10.58 -7.17 11.01
CA PRO A 175 9.65 -6.74 12.05
C PRO A 175 9.46 -7.80 13.14
N ASP A 176 9.74 -7.45 14.39
CA ASP A 176 9.57 -8.36 15.54
C ASP A 176 8.10 -8.58 15.91
N ASN A 177 7.25 -7.59 15.62
CA ASN A 177 5.79 -7.69 15.76
C ASN A 177 5.10 -8.26 14.52
N GLY A 178 5.87 -8.51 13.44
CA GLY A 178 5.34 -9.07 12.20
C GLY A 178 4.56 -8.10 11.31
N LEU A 179 4.42 -6.83 11.72
CA LEU A 179 3.61 -5.85 11.01
C LEU A 179 4.39 -5.15 9.89
N VAL A 180 3.68 -4.78 8.83
CA VAL A 180 4.22 -3.93 7.75
C VAL A 180 4.38 -2.50 8.21
N PHE A 181 3.51 -2.02 9.10
CA PHE A 181 3.68 -0.77 9.81
C PHE A 181 3.42 -0.99 11.32
N GLY A 182 4.15 -0.35 12.20
CA GLY A 182 3.81 -0.20 13.61
C GLY A 182 2.79 0.91 13.81
N ARG A 183 2.85 1.95 12.97
CA ARG A 183 1.90 3.07 12.90
C ARG A 183 1.55 3.38 11.44
N ILE A 184 0.27 3.56 11.13
CA ILE A 184 -0.11 4.01 9.79
C ILE A 184 0.35 5.46 9.62
N PRO A 185 1.18 5.78 8.62
CA PRO A 185 1.54 7.15 8.34
C PRO A 185 0.31 7.91 7.83
N SER A 186 0.11 9.14 8.29
CA SER A 186 -0.91 10.05 7.75
C SER A 186 -0.64 10.36 6.27
N GLN A 187 0.65 10.43 5.91
CA GLN A 187 1.12 10.56 4.54
C GLN A 187 2.47 9.86 4.35
N MET A 188 2.67 9.21 3.21
CA MET A 188 3.97 8.66 2.82
C MET A 188 4.21 8.82 1.32
N SER A 189 5.38 9.33 0.94
CA SER A 189 5.79 9.45 -0.47
C SER A 189 6.63 8.25 -0.89
N PHE A 190 6.16 7.55 -1.93
CA PHE A 190 6.90 6.50 -2.59
C PHE A 190 7.55 6.99 -3.88
N GLN A 191 8.75 6.49 -4.14
CA GLN A 191 9.49 6.70 -5.38
C GLN A 191 9.71 5.35 -6.07
N VAL A 192 9.75 5.36 -7.40
CA VAL A 192 10.17 4.18 -8.17
C VAL A 192 11.61 3.83 -7.82
N ALA A 193 11.86 2.55 -7.54
CA ALA A 193 13.21 2.03 -7.37
C ALA A 193 13.90 1.93 -8.73
N LEU A 194 15.16 2.37 -8.79
CA LEU A 194 15.87 2.55 -10.05
C LEU A 194 17.26 1.93 -9.95
N ASP A 195 17.75 1.36 -11.04
CA ASP A 195 19.10 0.85 -11.12
C ASP A 195 20.15 1.97 -11.34
N GLY A 196 21.43 1.59 -11.35
CA GLY A 196 22.54 2.50 -11.62
C GLY A 196 22.51 3.16 -13.01
N ARG A 197 21.59 2.76 -13.89
CA ARG A 197 21.36 3.35 -15.22
C ARG A 197 20.07 4.18 -15.28
N GLN A 198 19.44 4.45 -14.13
CA GLN A 198 18.22 5.25 -14.05
C GLN A 198 17.02 4.55 -14.73
N ALA A 199 17.04 3.21 -14.80
CA ALA A 199 15.92 2.40 -15.28
C ALA A 199 15.16 1.78 -14.09
N PRO A 200 13.82 1.62 -14.17
CA PRO A 200 13.05 0.94 -13.11
C PRO A 200 13.60 -0.45 -12.82
N THR A 201 13.78 -0.75 -11.53
CA THR A 201 14.27 -2.05 -11.05
C THR A 201 13.24 -2.71 -10.13
N THR A 202 13.42 -4.00 -9.89
CA THR A 202 12.72 -4.76 -8.84
C THR A 202 13.66 -5.31 -7.78
N ASP A 203 14.94 -4.97 -7.85
CA ASP A 203 15.95 -5.34 -6.87
C ASP A 203 16.06 -4.25 -5.80
N PRO A 204 15.71 -4.53 -4.53
CA PRO A 204 15.75 -3.53 -3.48
C PRO A 204 17.17 -3.10 -3.09
N VAL A 205 18.21 -3.87 -3.48
CA VAL A 205 19.61 -3.49 -3.27
C VAL A 205 19.95 -2.18 -4.00
N HIS A 206 19.25 -1.83 -5.07
CA HIS A 206 19.45 -0.54 -5.74
C HIS A 206 18.87 0.66 -4.96
N ILE A 207 18.00 0.43 -3.98
CA ILE A 207 17.48 1.49 -3.08
C ILE A 207 18.50 1.78 -1.98
N ASP A 208 18.97 0.72 -1.33
CA ASP A 208 20.02 0.79 -0.31
C ASP A 208 20.92 -0.46 -0.44
N PRO A 209 22.14 -0.31 -0.99
CA PRO A 209 23.03 -1.43 -1.27
C PRO A 209 23.71 -1.99 -0.01
N ASP A 210 23.75 -1.22 1.07
CA ASP A 210 24.40 -1.61 2.32
C ASP A 210 23.40 -2.25 3.31
N ALA A 211 22.10 -2.11 3.05
CA ALA A 211 21.05 -2.66 3.89
C ALA A 211 20.83 -4.16 3.65
N THR A 212 20.45 -4.85 4.73
CA THR A 212 19.86 -6.18 4.63
C THR A 212 18.35 -6.06 4.42
N TRP A 213 17.86 -6.59 3.30
CA TRP A 213 16.44 -6.55 2.98
C TRP A 213 15.71 -7.82 3.41
N TYR A 214 14.47 -7.63 3.86
CA TYR A 214 13.50 -8.67 4.18
C TYR A 214 12.25 -8.42 3.37
N PHE A 215 11.63 -9.48 2.83
CA PHE A 215 10.34 -9.37 2.17
C PHE A 215 9.29 -10.21 2.88
N HIS A 216 8.07 -9.71 2.88
CA HIS A 216 6.92 -10.46 3.35
C HIS A 216 6.53 -11.51 2.32
N LYS A 217 6.53 -12.79 2.72
CA LYS A 217 5.98 -13.88 1.94
C LYS A 217 4.44 -13.81 1.97
N SER A 218 3.87 -12.89 1.21
CA SER A 218 2.43 -12.87 1.00
C SER A 218 2.00 -14.17 0.28
N PRO A 219 0.86 -14.80 0.62
CA PRO A 219 0.34 -16.00 -0.04
C PRO A 219 0.33 -15.91 -1.59
#